data_AF-A0A7S0NXK9-F1
#
_entry.id   AF-A0A7S0NXK9-F1
#
_cell.length_a   1.000
_cell.length_b   1.000
_cell.length_c   1.000
_cell.angle_alpha   90.00
_cell.angle_beta   90.00
_cell.angle_gamma   90.00
#
_symmetry.space_group_name_H-M   'P 1'
#
loop_
_entity.id
_entity.type
_entity.pdbx_description
1 polymer ?
#
loop_
_entity_poly.entity_id
_entity_poly.type
_entity_poly.pdbx_seq_one_letter_code
_entity_poly.pdbx_strand_id
1 'polypeptide(L)'
;RGAGGFVCIDFTHPSAVNANAEWYARHRLPFVMGTTGGDRAALNACVDAAAVYCVIAPNMAKQIVALQAALERMATDFPGSFSGYSLSVAESHQSSKADTSGTAKAISAHLAKLTGEADFTEACIERVRDPAVQLVGGGLSHRGVSPVPEAAIGGHAYHTYSMISADGKVEFQVRHNVQGRTTYAEGTVDAAVFLSKRAESNDSKRRFNMIDVLEAGEM
;
A
#
# COMPACT_ATOMS: atom_id res chain seq x y z
N ARG A 1 23.65 16.50 -23.57
CA ARG A 1 22.37 16.47 -24.30
C ARG A 1 21.51 15.45 -23.57
N GLY A 2 20.55 15.92 -22.77
CA GLY A 2 19.78 15.09 -21.86
C GLY A 2 19.01 14.03 -22.62
N ALA A 3 18.99 12.80 -22.11
CA ALA A 3 18.06 11.78 -22.59
C ALA A 3 16.66 12.42 -22.64
N GLY A 4 15.97 12.28 -23.77
CA GLY A 4 14.57 12.70 -23.88
C GLY A 4 13.76 12.16 -22.71
N GLY A 5 12.76 12.92 -22.25
CA GLY A 5 12.01 12.67 -21.01
C GLY A 5 11.25 11.33 -21.01
N PHE A 6 11.96 10.24 -20.76
CA PHE A 6 11.38 8.93 -20.52
C PHE A 6 11.67 8.49 -19.08
N VAL A 7 10.67 7.87 -18.47
CA VAL A 7 10.73 7.30 -17.13
C VAL A 7 10.54 5.80 -17.27
N CYS A 8 11.48 5.01 -16.73
CA CYS A 8 11.37 3.56 -16.72
C CYS A 8 10.33 3.12 -15.66
N ILE A 9 9.48 2.16 -16.00
CA ILE A 9 8.50 1.57 -15.06
C ILE A 9 8.93 0.13 -14.76
N ASP A 10 9.21 -0.19 -13.50
CA ASP A 10 9.66 -1.51 -13.05
C ASP A 10 8.58 -2.21 -12.20
N PHE A 11 7.93 -3.19 -12.84
CA PHE A 11 7.10 -4.24 -12.22
C PHE A 11 7.59 -5.60 -12.72
N THR A 12 8.62 -6.11 -12.09
CA THR A 12 9.33 -7.33 -12.49
C THR A 12 9.18 -8.43 -11.44
N HIS A 13 10.26 -8.83 -10.79
CA HIS A 13 10.29 -9.91 -9.79
C HIS A 13 11.24 -9.51 -8.64
N PRO A 14 11.01 -9.94 -7.38
CA PRO A 14 11.88 -9.61 -6.26
C PRO A 14 13.38 -9.86 -6.50
N SER A 15 13.72 -10.90 -7.26
CA SER A 15 15.11 -11.24 -7.61
C SER A 15 15.79 -10.27 -8.58
N ALA A 16 15.02 -9.44 -9.30
CA ALA A 16 15.53 -8.48 -10.29
C ALA A 16 15.66 -7.06 -9.72
N VAL A 17 15.04 -6.77 -8.57
CA VAL A 17 14.97 -5.42 -7.95
C VAL A 17 16.34 -4.73 -7.91
N ASN A 18 17.32 -5.39 -7.30
CA ASN A 18 18.64 -4.79 -7.08
C ASN A 18 19.42 -4.62 -8.39
N ALA A 19 19.43 -5.66 -9.25
CA ALA A 19 20.15 -5.62 -10.52
C ALA A 19 19.56 -4.57 -11.50
N ASN A 20 18.24 -4.43 -11.54
CA ASN A 20 17.58 -3.41 -12.37
C ASN A 20 17.90 -2.00 -11.86
N ALA A 21 17.83 -1.78 -10.54
CA ALA A 21 18.17 -0.48 -9.95
C ALA A 21 19.62 -0.08 -10.20
N GLU A 22 20.56 -1.02 -10.08
CA GLU A 22 21.98 -0.79 -10.44
C GLU A 22 22.13 -0.43 -11.93
N TRP A 23 21.35 -1.07 -12.81
CA TRP A 23 21.36 -0.76 -14.23
C TRP A 23 20.79 0.64 -14.52
N TYR A 24 19.66 1.02 -13.92
CA TYR A 24 19.10 2.37 -14.04
C TYR A 24 20.06 3.44 -13.51
N ALA A 25 20.65 3.19 -12.34
CA ALA A 25 21.64 4.07 -11.71
C ALA A 25 22.86 4.30 -12.62
N ARG A 26 23.43 3.22 -13.16
CA ARG A 26 24.60 3.28 -14.06
C ARG A 26 24.34 4.11 -15.32
N HIS A 27 23.12 4.06 -15.85
CA HIS A 27 22.73 4.77 -17.08
C HIS A 27 22.03 6.11 -16.80
N ARG A 28 21.90 6.51 -15.53
CA ARG A 28 21.20 7.75 -15.10
C ARG A 28 19.77 7.83 -15.63
N LEU A 29 19.05 6.72 -15.59
CA LEU A 29 17.67 6.64 -16.07
C LEU A 29 16.69 6.85 -14.93
N PRO A 30 15.80 7.87 -14.99
CA PRO A 30 14.74 8.00 -14.03
C PRO A 30 13.81 6.79 -14.04
N PHE A 31 13.35 6.35 -12.87
CA PHE A 31 12.48 5.17 -12.82
C PHE A 31 11.45 5.19 -11.68
N VAL A 32 10.34 4.50 -11.90
CA VAL A 32 9.30 4.21 -10.90
C VAL A 32 9.32 2.71 -10.67
N MET A 33 9.58 2.28 -9.43
CA MET A 33 9.65 0.88 -9.06
C MET A 33 8.51 0.50 -8.12
N GLY A 34 7.57 -0.29 -8.66
CA GLY A 34 6.49 -0.94 -7.91
C GLY A 34 6.82 -2.38 -7.50
N THR A 35 7.91 -2.95 -8.01
CA THR A 35 8.38 -4.30 -7.62
C THR A 35 8.68 -4.37 -6.13
N THR A 36 8.01 -5.29 -5.44
CA THR A 36 8.21 -5.59 -4.02
C THR A 36 9.33 -6.62 -3.81
N GLY A 37 9.77 -6.80 -2.57
CA GLY A 37 10.88 -7.68 -2.23
C GLY A 37 12.25 -7.14 -2.67
N GLY A 38 13.23 -8.04 -2.80
CA GLY A 38 14.64 -7.70 -2.98
C GLY A 38 15.29 -7.17 -1.70
N ASP A 39 16.59 -6.85 -1.78
CA ASP A 39 17.28 -6.16 -0.69
C ASP A 39 16.98 -4.66 -0.76
N ARG A 40 16.04 -4.21 0.06
CA ARG A 40 15.58 -2.81 0.08
C ARG A 40 16.64 -1.86 0.59
N ALA A 41 17.52 -2.30 1.48
CA ALA A 41 18.60 -1.47 2.01
C ALA A 41 19.65 -1.22 0.92
N ALA A 42 20.08 -2.28 0.24
CA ALA A 42 21.01 -2.16 -0.89
C ALA A 42 20.41 -1.36 -2.06
N LEU A 43 19.12 -1.56 -2.36
CA LEU A 43 18.40 -0.75 -3.36
C LEU A 43 18.48 0.75 -3.04
N ASN A 44 18.10 1.14 -1.82
CA ASN A 44 18.09 2.55 -1.42
C ASN A 44 19.50 3.15 -1.43
N ALA A 45 20.49 2.42 -0.91
CA ALA A 45 21.88 2.87 -0.90
C ALA A 45 22.42 3.07 -2.33
N CYS A 46 22.11 2.17 -3.26
CA CYS A 46 22.52 2.26 -4.66
C CYS A 46 22.00 3.53 -5.33
N VAL A 47 20.69 3.80 -5.21
CA VAL A 47 20.05 4.93 -5.91
C VAL A 47 20.39 6.28 -5.27
N ASP A 48 20.57 6.30 -3.95
CA ASP A 48 21.01 7.50 -3.22
C ASP A 48 22.45 7.87 -3.61
N ALA A 49 23.35 6.89 -3.72
CA ALA A 49 24.73 7.11 -4.16
C ALA A 49 24.82 7.56 -5.63
N ALA A 50 23.93 7.04 -6.49
CA ALA A 50 23.90 7.41 -7.90
C ALA A 50 23.21 8.75 -8.19
N ALA A 51 22.49 9.31 -7.20
CA ALA A 51 21.67 10.52 -7.33
C ALA A 51 20.68 10.46 -8.52
N VAL A 52 20.14 9.27 -8.81
CA VAL A 52 19.17 9.06 -9.88
C VAL A 52 17.76 9.40 -9.41
N TYR A 53 16.99 10.08 -10.25
CA TYR A 53 15.59 10.39 -9.96
C TYR A 53 14.77 9.09 -9.92
N CYS A 54 14.14 8.78 -8.79
CA CYS A 54 13.28 7.61 -8.70
C CYS A 54 12.08 7.77 -7.77
N VAL A 55 10.99 7.07 -8.08
CA VAL A 55 9.91 6.79 -7.11
C VAL A 55 9.97 5.31 -6.75
N ILE A 56 10.09 5.03 -5.46
CA ILE A 56 10.13 3.66 -4.95
C ILE A 56 9.00 3.52 -3.94
N ALA A 57 7.98 2.74 -4.29
CA ALA A 57 6.81 2.54 -3.43
C ALA A 57 6.30 1.08 -3.52
N PRO A 58 6.18 0.36 -2.39
CA PRO A 58 5.69 -1.02 -2.40
C PRO A 58 4.16 -1.12 -2.64
N ASN A 59 3.43 0.00 -2.56
CA ASN A 59 2.04 0.09 -2.93
C ASN A 59 1.84 1.32 -3.82
N MET A 60 1.43 1.09 -5.07
CA MET A 60 1.19 2.14 -6.05
C MET A 60 -0.26 2.66 -6.04
N ALA A 61 -1.17 2.05 -5.27
CA ALA A 61 -2.53 2.57 -5.11
C ALA A 61 -2.50 3.79 -4.18
N LYS A 62 -2.31 4.98 -4.74
CA LYS A 62 -2.09 6.23 -3.98
C LYS A 62 -3.19 6.52 -2.96
N GLN A 63 -4.44 6.17 -3.26
CA GLN A 63 -5.58 6.39 -2.35
C GLN A 63 -5.49 5.50 -1.10
N ILE A 64 -5.01 4.26 -1.25
CA ILE A 64 -4.76 3.36 -0.11
C ILE A 64 -3.59 3.87 0.72
N VAL A 65 -2.54 4.36 0.07
CA VAL A 65 -1.40 4.99 0.75
C VAL A 65 -1.84 6.23 1.55
N ALA A 66 -2.71 7.06 0.99
CA ALA A 66 -3.26 8.23 1.67
C ALA A 66 -4.07 7.85 2.92
N LEU A 67 -4.93 6.83 2.81
CA LEU A 67 -5.68 6.30 3.96
C LEU A 67 -4.74 5.76 5.05
N GLN A 68 -3.73 4.99 4.67
CA GLN A 68 -2.73 4.46 5.60
C GLN A 68 -2.01 5.60 6.34
N ALA A 69 -1.55 6.63 5.61
CA ALA A 69 -0.88 7.79 6.20
C ALA A 69 -1.79 8.60 7.14
N ALA A 70 -3.07 8.73 6.81
CA ALA A 70 -4.04 9.40 7.67
C ALA A 70 -4.25 8.64 8.99
N LEU A 71 -4.36 7.30 8.93
CA LEU A 71 -4.50 6.46 10.12
C LEU A 71 -3.22 6.42 10.96
N GLU A 72 -2.04 6.42 10.32
CA GLU A 72 -0.75 6.53 11.00
C GLU A 72 -0.64 7.83 11.80
N ARG A 73 -1.00 8.96 11.19
CA ARG A 73 -1.03 10.27 11.85
C ARG A 73 -2.04 10.28 13.00
N MET A 74 -3.26 9.79 12.77
CA MET A 74 -4.29 9.70 13.82
C MET A 74 -3.82 8.86 15.01
N ALA A 75 -3.19 7.71 14.76
CA ALA A 75 -2.62 6.84 15.80
C ALA A 75 -1.42 7.47 16.53
N THR A 76 -0.71 8.38 15.88
CA THR A 76 0.39 9.14 16.48
C THR A 76 -0.11 10.26 17.36
N ASP A 77 -1.08 11.02 16.88
CA ASP A 77 -1.60 12.21 17.54
C ASP A 77 -2.56 11.87 18.70
N PHE A 78 -3.30 10.76 18.59
CA PHE A 78 -4.37 10.38 19.53
C PHE A 78 -4.27 8.93 20.02
N PRO A 79 -3.12 8.48 20.59
CA PRO A 79 -2.97 7.11 21.09
C PRO A 79 -4.02 6.78 22.16
N GLY A 80 -4.61 5.59 22.11
CA GLY A 80 -5.64 5.17 23.07
C GLY A 80 -6.99 5.89 22.95
N SER A 81 -7.22 6.71 21.92
CA SER A 81 -8.50 7.41 21.71
C SER A 81 -9.70 6.49 21.48
N PHE A 82 -9.45 5.22 21.13
CA PHE A 82 -10.44 4.15 21.01
C PHE A 82 -10.26 3.09 22.11
N SER A 83 -9.65 3.42 23.25
CA SER A 83 -9.45 2.47 24.35
C SER A 83 -10.77 1.83 24.79
N GLY A 84 -10.76 0.50 24.91
CA GLY A 84 -11.95 -0.30 25.21
C GLY A 84 -12.81 -0.67 24.00
N TYR A 85 -12.43 -0.26 22.78
CA TYR A 85 -12.98 -0.82 21.56
C TYR A 85 -12.27 -2.12 21.20
N SER A 86 -13.02 -3.07 20.65
CA SER A 86 -12.48 -4.31 20.08
C SER A 86 -12.12 -4.14 18.61
N LEU A 87 -10.93 -4.57 18.21
CA LEU A 87 -10.44 -4.52 16.83
C LEU A 87 -10.64 -5.86 16.12
N SER A 88 -11.27 -5.83 14.95
CA SER A 88 -11.36 -6.97 14.04
C SER A 88 -10.86 -6.55 12.66
N VAL A 89 -10.01 -7.37 12.04
CA VAL A 89 -9.47 -7.10 10.70
C VAL A 89 -9.63 -8.34 9.84
N ALA A 90 -10.20 -8.15 8.65
CA ALA A 90 -10.35 -9.20 7.67
C ALA A 90 -9.86 -8.72 6.29
N GLU A 91 -9.13 -9.59 5.59
CA GLU A 91 -8.69 -9.34 4.22
C GLU A 91 -9.04 -10.50 3.28
N SER A 92 -9.42 -10.15 2.06
CA SER A 92 -9.68 -11.08 0.96
C SER A 92 -8.79 -10.78 -0.22
N HIS A 93 -8.12 -11.82 -0.71
CA HIS A 93 -7.26 -11.85 -1.89
C HIS A 93 -7.45 -13.19 -2.61
N GLN A 94 -6.90 -13.34 -3.81
CA GLN A 94 -6.87 -14.64 -4.50
C GLN A 94 -6.34 -15.78 -3.61
N SER A 95 -6.85 -16.99 -3.82
CA SER A 95 -6.52 -18.18 -3.01
C SER A 95 -5.03 -18.51 -2.95
N SER A 96 -4.26 -18.16 -3.98
CA SER A 96 -2.81 -18.36 -4.05
C SER A 96 -1.99 -17.39 -3.20
N LYS A 97 -2.60 -16.33 -2.64
CA LYS A 97 -1.88 -15.37 -1.80
C LYS A 97 -1.74 -15.89 -0.37
N ALA A 98 -0.54 -16.41 -0.07
CA ALA A 98 -0.21 -17.01 1.21
C ALA A 98 0.05 -15.98 2.33
N ASP A 99 0.67 -14.86 1.97
CA ASP A 99 1.06 -13.79 2.90
C ASP A 99 -0.08 -12.79 3.13
N THR A 100 -0.14 -12.27 4.36
CA THR A 100 -1.02 -11.15 4.69
C THR A 100 -0.55 -9.87 3.98
N SER A 101 -1.48 -9.07 3.48
CA SER A 101 -1.16 -7.79 2.84
C SER A 101 -0.32 -6.89 3.75
N GLY A 102 0.77 -6.33 3.22
CA GLY A 102 1.57 -5.35 3.97
C GLY A 102 0.75 -4.13 4.40
N THR A 103 -0.23 -3.72 3.60
CA THR A 103 -1.18 -2.66 3.96
C THR A 103 -2.08 -3.08 5.13
N ALA A 104 -2.56 -4.33 5.16
CA ALA A 104 -3.36 -4.83 6.28
C ALA A 104 -2.57 -4.77 7.59
N LYS A 105 -1.32 -5.23 7.57
CA LYS A 105 -0.41 -5.20 8.74
C LYS A 105 -0.15 -3.78 9.23
N ALA A 106 0.11 -2.84 8.32
CA ALA A 106 0.38 -1.45 8.67
C ALA A 106 -0.86 -0.79 9.29
N ILE A 107 -2.01 -0.87 8.62
CA ILE A 107 -3.26 -0.28 9.11
C ILE A 107 -3.68 -0.92 10.44
N SER A 108 -3.61 -2.25 10.58
CA SER A 108 -3.96 -2.92 11.83
C SER A 108 -3.07 -2.49 13.00
N ALA A 109 -1.77 -2.28 12.77
CA ALA A 109 -0.86 -1.79 13.81
C ALA A 109 -1.22 -0.36 14.27
N HIS A 110 -1.62 0.52 13.34
CA HIS A 110 -2.08 1.87 13.70
C HIS A 110 -3.40 1.82 14.49
N LEU A 111 -4.35 0.98 14.07
CA LEU A 111 -5.62 0.80 14.78
C LEU A 111 -5.43 0.17 16.16
N ALA A 112 -4.54 -0.81 16.30
CA ALA A 112 -4.20 -1.41 17.60
C ALA A 112 -3.67 -0.38 18.60
N LYS A 113 -2.88 0.60 18.13
CA LYS A 113 -2.42 1.73 18.96
C LYS A 113 -3.56 2.66 19.39
N LEU A 114 -4.59 2.81 18.56
CA LEU A 114 -5.77 3.60 18.90
C LEU A 114 -6.67 2.87 19.90
N THR A 115 -6.88 1.56 19.72
CA THR A 115 -7.75 0.74 20.60
C THR A 115 -7.06 0.31 21.90
N GLY A 116 -5.73 0.40 21.97
CA GLY A 116 -4.96 -0.10 23.09
C GLY A 116 -4.78 -1.62 23.08
N GLU A 117 -5.10 -2.30 21.97
CA GLU A 117 -4.88 -3.74 21.81
C GLU A 117 -3.43 -4.06 21.45
N ALA A 118 -2.54 -3.98 22.44
CA ALA A 118 -1.10 -4.25 22.24
C ALA A 118 -0.79 -5.67 21.75
N ASP A 119 -1.69 -6.63 22.00
CA ASP A 119 -1.56 -8.03 21.60
C ASP A 119 -2.14 -8.30 20.19
N PHE A 120 -2.67 -7.28 19.50
CA PHE A 120 -3.15 -7.46 18.13
C PHE A 120 -1.96 -7.66 17.18
N THR A 121 -1.80 -8.90 16.70
CA THR A 121 -0.70 -9.28 15.80
C THR A 121 -1.21 -9.65 14.41
N GLU A 122 -0.30 -9.92 13.47
CA GLU A 122 -0.67 -10.46 12.16
C GLU A 122 -1.54 -11.72 12.25
N ALA A 123 -1.35 -12.54 13.27
CA ALA A 123 -2.15 -13.76 13.47
C ALA A 123 -3.62 -13.48 13.78
N CYS A 124 -3.95 -12.27 14.25
CA CYS A 124 -5.32 -11.82 14.51
C CYS A 124 -6.05 -11.39 13.22
N ILE A 125 -5.34 -11.24 12.11
CA ILE A 125 -5.93 -10.83 10.82
C ILE A 125 -6.59 -12.05 10.16
N GLU A 126 -7.89 -11.97 9.94
CA GLU A 126 -8.64 -13.01 9.23
C GLU A 126 -8.30 -12.97 7.73
N ARG A 127 -7.75 -14.06 7.21
CA ARG A 127 -7.43 -14.22 5.79
C ARG A 127 -8.51 -15.03 5.10
N VAL A 128 -9.40 -14.34 4.39
CA VAL A 128 -10.44 -15.00 3.59
C VAL A 128 -9.86 -15.35 2.22
N ARG A 129 -9.79 -16.67 1.93
CA ARG A 129 -9.22 -17.22 0.69
C ARG A 129 -10.12 -18.23 -0.01
N ASP A 130 -11.14 -18.73 0.69
CA ASP A 130 -12.14 -19.65 0.14
C ASP A 130 -13.10 -18.87 -0.76
N PRO A 131 -13.15 -19.14 -2.08
CA PRO A 131 -14.04 -18.45 -3.00
C PRO A 131 -15.51 -18.46 -2.58
N ALA A 132 -16.01 -19.54 -1.97
CA ALA A 132 -17.39 -19.61 -1.51
C ALA A 132 -17.68 -18.58 -0.41
N VAL A 133 -16.74 -18.40 0.52
CA VAL A 133 -16.82 -17.38 1.57
C VAL A 133 -16.64 -15.98 0.99
N GLN A 134 -15.74 -15.80 0.01
CA GLN A 134 -15.49 -14.51 -0.64
C GLN A 134 -16.72 -13.99 -1.39
N LEU A 135 -17.44 -14.87 -2.10
CA LEU A 135 -18.66 -14.52 -2.84
C LEU A 135 -19.78 -14.02 -1.91
N VAL A 136 -19.94 -14.64 -0.74
CA VAL A 136 -20.98 -14.28 0.23
C VAL A 136 -20.57 -13.07 1.08
N GLY A 137 -19.29 -12.96 1.43
CA GLY A 137 -18.76 -11.95 2.35
C GLY A 137 -19.42 -11.98 3.73
N GLY A 138 -19.39 -10.85 4.43
CA GLY A 138 -19.95 -10.65 5.78
C GLY A 138 -21.48 -10.73 5.92
N GLY A 139 -22.17 -11.07 4.83
CA GLY A 139 -23.64 -11.10 4.77
C GLY A 139 -24.29 -9.79 5.22
N LEU A 140 -25.48 -9.91 5.83
CA LEU A 140 -26.29 -8.78 6.32
C LEU A 140 -25.64 -8.01 7.47
N SER A 141 -24.66 -8.59 8.17
CA SER A 141 -23.95 -7.91 9.25
C SER A 141 -22.94 -6.87 8.75
N HIS A 142 -22.55 -6.97 7.48
CA HIS A 142 -21.45 -6.20 6.89
C HIS A 142 -20.11 -6.30 7.66
N ARG A 143 -19.97 -7.27 8.58
CA ARG A 143 -18.73 -7.56 9.32
C ARG A 143 -17.94 -8.67 8.64
N GLY A 144 -16.61 -8.60 8.68
CA GLY A 144 -15.73 -9.44 7.86
C GLY A 144 -15.52 -8.81 6.47
N VAL A 145 -15.15 -9.60 5.46
CA VAL A 145 -14.87 -9.07 4.12
C VAL A 145 -16.15 -8.72 3.36
N SER A 146 -16.08 -7.72 2.47
CA SER A 146 -17.21 -7.42 1.57
C SER A 146 -17.42 -8.56 0.56
N PRO A 147 -18.66 -8.77 0.07
CA PRO A 147 -18.92 -9.72 -1.01
C PRO A 147 -18.07 -9.39 -2.26
N VAL A 148 -17.29 -10.36 -2.72
CA VAL A 148 -16.42 -10.23 -3.90
C VAL A 148 -17.21 -10.69 -5.12
N PRO A 149 -17.35 -9.87 -6.18
CA PRO A 149 -17.97 -10.32 -7.41
C PRO A 149 -17.21 -11.52 -8.01
N GLU A 150 -17.94 -12.48 -8.59
CA GLU A 150 -17.35 -13.69 -9.18
C GLU A 150 -16.23 -13.39 -10.18
N ALA A 151 -16.44 -12.38 -11.04
CA ALA A 151 -15.45 -11.93 -12.01
C ALA A 151 -14.16 -11.36 -11.39
N ALA A 152 -14.18 -10.96 -10.11
CA ALA A 152 -13.05 -10.37 -9.40
C ALA A 152 -12.31 -11.37 -8.49
N ILE A 153 -12.81 -12.60 -8.30
CA ILE A 153 -12.19 -13.62 -7.43
C ILE A 153 -10.72 -13.87 -7.81
N GLY A 154 -10.43 -13.91 -9.11
CA GLY A 154 -9.07 -14.11 -9.64
C GLY A 154 -8.12 -12.92 -9.47
N GLY A 155 -8.60 -11.76 -9.00
CA GLY A 155 -7.77 -10.57 -8.82
C GLY A 155 -8.52 -9.47 -8.09
N HIS A 156 -8.50 -9.53 -6.76
CA HIS A 156 -9.06 -8.50 -5.88
C HIS A 156 -8.19 -8.33 -4.64
N ALA A 157 -8.39 -7.21 -3.94
CA ALA A 157 -7.77 -6.93 -2.65
C ALA A 157 -8.79 -6.16 -1.80
N TYR A 158 -9.56 -6.88 -0.99
CA TYR A 158 -10.62 -6.32 -0.15
C TYR A 158 -10.17 -6.35 1.30
N HIS A 159 -10.33 -5.25 2.01
CA HIS A 159 -9.92 -5.15 3.41
C HIS A 159 -11.02 -4.47 4.21
N THR A 160 -11.28 -4.98 5.40
CA THR A 160 -12.24 -4.42 6.36
C THR A 160 -11.59 -4.38 7.73
N TYR A 161 -11.62 -3.20 8.34
CA TYR A 161 -11.13 -2.95 9.69
C TYR A 161 -12.31 -2.42 10.51
N SER A 162 -12.68 -3.13 11.56
CA SER A 162 -13.82 -2.80 12.42
C SER A 162 -13.34 -2.53 13.84
N MET A 163 -13.82 -1.43 14.43
CA MET A 163 -13.66 -1.13 15.85
C MET A 163 -15.05 -1.03 16.49
N ILE A 164 -15.33 -1.85 17.50
CA ILE A 164 -16.64 -1.92 18.15
C ILE A 164 -16.50 -1.54 19.64
N SER A 165 -17.32 -0.61 20.12
CA SER A 165 -17.32 -0.18 21.53
C SER A 165 -17.61 -1.35 22.47
N ALA A 166 -17.11 -1.28 23.71
CA ALA A 166 -17.33 -2.33 24.72
C ALA A 166 -18.80 -2.71 24.94
N ASP A 167 -19.73 -1.77 24.78
CA ASP A 167 -21.17 -2.02 24.92
C ASP A 167 -21.87 -2.42 23.61
N GLY A 168 -21.11 -2.54 22.52
CA GLY A 168 -21.58 -2.99 21.21
C GLY A 168 -22.44 -1.98 20.45
N LYS A 169 -22.58 -0.74 20.93
CA LYS A 169 -23.50 0.25 20.33
C LYS A 169 -22.88 1.15 19.28
N VAL A 170 -21.54 1.26 19.28
CA VAL A 170 -20.82 2.08 18.31
C VAL A 170 -19.89 1.20 17.52
N GLU A 171 -20.01 1.26 16.19
CA GLU A 171 -19.14 0.57 15.25
C GLU A 171 -18.53 1.59 14.29
N PHE A 172 -17.20 1.54 14.15
CA PHE A 172 -16.47 2.21 13.09
C PHE A 172 -15.94 1.14 12.13
N GLN A 173 -16.19 1.32 10.84
CA GLN A 173 -15.62 0.47 9.79
C GLN A 173 -14.83 1.31 8.79
N VAL A 174 -13.61 0.86 8.49
CA VAL A 174 -12.82 1.34 7.37
C VAL A 174 -12.75 0.21 6.35
N ARG A 175 -13.10 0.49 5.09
CA ARG A 175 -13.10 -0.51 4.02
C ARG A 175 -12.49 0.05 2.76
N HIS A 176 -11.70 -0.77 2.08
CA HIS A 176 -11.24 -0.49 0.72
C HIS A 176 -11.24 -1.78 -0.09
N ASN A 177 -11.90 -1.72 -1.25
CA ASN A 177 -12.20 -2.87 -2.10
C ASN A 177 -11.64 -2.60 -3.49
N VAL A 178 -10.55 -3.28 -3.85
CA VAL A 178 -9.94 -3.18 -5.17
C VAL A 178 -10.32 -4.38 -6.00
N GLN A 179 -10.79 -4.15 -7.22
CA GLN A 179 -10.98 -5.16 -8.24
C GLN A 179 -9.99 -4.92 -9.38
N GLY A 180 -9.29 -5.98 -9.81
CA GLY A 180 -8.26 -5.88 -10.82
C GLY A 180 -7.04 -5.07 -10.37
N ARG A 181 -6.40 -4.38 -11.31
CA ARG A 181 -5.09 -3.72 -11.10
C ARG A 181 -5.06 -2.24 -11.48
N THR A 182 -6.18 -1.68 -11.93
CA THR A 182 -6.25 -0.32 -12.49
C THR A 182 -5.73 0.74 -11.54
N THR A 183 -6.11 0.70 -10.26
CA THR A 183 -5.64 1.67 -9.25
C THR A 183 -4.11 1.72 -9.10
N TYR A 184 -3.43 0.58 -9.26
CA TYR A 184 -1.97 0.52 -9.20
C TYR A 184 -1.33 1.09 -10.48
N ALA A 185 -1.94 0.85 -11.64
CA ALA A 185 -1.49 1.39 -12.92
C ALA A 185 -1.65 2.92 -12.95
N GLU A 186 -2.80 3.45 -12.53
CA GLU A 186 -3.06 4.88 -12.43
C GLU A 186 -2.06 5.56 -11.50
N GLY A 187 -1.87 5.04 -10.29
CA GLY A 187 -0.89 5.59 -9.35
C GLY A 187 0.57 5.47 -9.82
N THR A 188 0.87 4.52 -10.71
CA THR A 188 2.18 4.43 -11.37
C THR A 188 2.37 5.52 -12.42
N VAL A 189 1.33 5.78 -13.24
CA VAL A 189 1.36 6.87 -14.24
C VAL A 189 1.54 8.21 -13.55
N ASP A 190 0.75 8.44 -12.52
CA ASP A 190 0.88 9.54 -11.58
C ASP A 190 2.32 9.70 -11.07
N ALA A 191 2.89 8.66 -10.46
CA ALA A 191 4.27 8.70 -9.98
C ALA A 191 5.28 9.04 -11.08
N ALA A 192 5.07 8.59 -12.31
CA ALA A 192 5.93 8.91 -13.45
C ALA A 192 5.81 10.38 -13.88
N VAL A 193 4.59 10.93 -13.92
CA VAL A 193 4.33 12.35 -14.20
C VAL A 193 4.97 13.23 -13.13
N PHE A 194 4.75 12.88 -11.85
CA PHE A 194 5.40 13.54 -10.71
C PHE A 194 6.93 13.52 -10.88
N LEU A 195 7.51 12.35 -11.17
CA LEU A 195 8.97 12.20 -11.28
C LEU A 195 9.55 13.02 -12.44
N SER A 196 8.86 13.08 -13.58
CA SER A 196 9.25 13.90 -14.73
C SER A 196 9.35 15.38 -14.34
N LYS A 197 8.31 15.90 -13.66
CA LYS A 197 8.29 17.30 -13.18
C LYS A 197 9.47 17.59 -12.22
N ARG A 198 9.78 16.67 -11.30
CA ARG A 198 10.91 16.80 -10.35
C ARG A 198 12.27 16.81 -11.04
N ALA A 199 12.43 15.99 -12.08
CA ALA A 199 13.64 15.96 -12.88
C ALA A 199 13.81 17.24 -13.71
N GLU A 200 12.73 17.73 -14.34
CA GLU A 200 12.72 18.98 -15.12
C GLU A 200 13.03 20.20 -14.26
N SER A 201 12.50 20.26 -13.04
CA SER A 201 12.78 21.34 -12.08
C SER A 201 14.14 21.21 -11.39
N ASN A 202 14.92 20.17 -11.70
CA ASN A 202 16.18 19.84 -11.03
C ASN A 202 16.05 19.83 -9.49
N ASP A 203 14.96 19.25 -8.98
CA ASP A 203 14.66 19.15 -7.54
C ASP A 203 15.87 18.57 -6.79
N SER A 204 16.21 19.06 -5.60
CA SER A 204 17.36 18.60 -4.82
C SER A 204 17.18 17.17 -4.30
N LYS A 205 15.94 16.77 -4.02
CA LYS A 205 15.61 15.38 -3.67
C LYS A 205 15.61 14.52 -4.94
N ARG A 206 16.23 13.33 -4.86
CA ARG A 206 16.34 12.40 -6.00
C ARG A 206 15.49 11.14 -5.83
N ARG A 207 15.39 10.61 -4.62
CA ARG A 207 14.53 9.46 -4.29
C ARG A 207 13.24 9.91 -3.62
N PHE A 208 12.13 9.48 -4.17
CA PHE A 208 10.77 9.78 -3.71
C PHE A 208 9.99 8.51 -3.43
N ASN A 209 8.88 8.65 -2.72
CA ASN A 209 7.90 7.58 -2.48
C ASN A 209 6.48 8.06 -2.85
N MET A 210 5.47 7.24 -2.58
CA MET A 210 4.08 7.60 -2.90
C MET A 210 3.49 8.70 -1.99
N ILE A 211 4.07 8.95 -0.82
CA ILE A 211 3.67 10.10 0.03
C ILE A 211 4.13 11.40 -0.62
N ASP A 212 5.36 11.46 -1.13
CA ASP A 212 5.86 12.64 -1.86
C ASP A 212 4.97 12.96 -3.08
N VAL A 213 4.51 11.91 -3.77
CA VAL A 213 3.59 12.02 -4.91
C VAL A 213 2.24 12.59 -4.47
N LEU A 214 1.69 12.13 -3.34
CA LEU A 214 0.43 12.64 -2.78
C LEU A 214 0.54 14.09 -2.30
N GLU A 215 1.63 14.45 -1.62
CA GLU A 215 1.86 15.79 -1.07
C GLU A 215 2.05 16.86 -2.15
N ALA A 216 2.44 16.45 -3.37
CA ALA A 216 2.53 17.37 -4.51
C ALA A 216 1.16 17.92 -4.95
N GLY A 217 0.04 17.28 -4.57
CA GLY A 217 -1.32 17.81 -4.74
C GLY A 217 -1.85 17.90 -6.18
N GLU A 218 -0.99 17.77 -7.19
CA GLU A 218 -1.36 17.90 -8.60
C GLU A 218 -0.82 16.75 -9.45
N MET A 219 -1.71 15.92 -9.97
CA MET A 219 -1.45 15.07 -11.14
C MET A 219 -2.68 15.01 -12.02
#